data_AF-A0A9D1WBX0-F1
#
_entry.id   AF-A0A9D1WBX0-F1
#
_cell.length_a   1.000
_cell.length_b   1.000
_cell.length_c   1.000
_cell.angle_alpha   90.00
_cell.angle_beta   90.00
_cell.angle_gamma   90.00
#
_symmetry.space_group_name_H-M   'P 1'
#
loop_
_entity.id
_entity.type
_entity.pdbx_description
1 polymer ?
#
loop_
_entity_poly.entity_id
_entity_poly.type
_entity_poly.pdbx_seq_one_letter_code
_entity_poly.pdbx_strand_id
1 'polypeptide(L)'
;MNNTAIHCTTMPSSQLIEKCNDNLRAGLHPVIITISERVHTAFNLAEDADIAERVEVLDIRQLLSANIYEQSLFDDGKRNLILSELVSCYNDIVLQTEMDPSLRIEFDAK
;
A
#
# COMPACT_ATOMS: atom_id res chain seq x y z
N MET A 1 -13.91 10.95 3.58
CA MET A 1 -13.00 9.83 3.29
C MET A 1 -12.93 9.45 1.80
N ASN A 2 -13.53 10.19 0.85
CA ASN A 2 -13.62 9.77 -0.57
C ASN A 2 -12.66 10.51 -1.52
N ASN A 3 -11.64 11.16 -0.99
CA ASN A 3 -10.81 12.08 -1.79
C ASN A 3 -9.34 11.64 -1.86
N THR A 4 -9.07 10.34 -1.65
CA THR A 4 -7.73 9.77 -1.67
C THR A 4 -7.58 8.86 -2.88
N ALA A 5 -6.51 9.04 -3.64
CA ALA A 5 -6.15 8.17 -4.76
C ALA A 5 -4.95 7.30 -4.36
N ILE A 6 -5.19 6.02 -4.12
CA ILE A 6 -4.14 5.08 -3.71
C ILE A 6 -3.50 4.44 -4.94
N HIS A 7 -2.18 4.54 -5.05
CA HIS A 7 -1.38 3.94 -6.10
C HIS A 7 -0.41 2.94 -5.51
N CYS A 8 -0.58 1.66 -5.82
CA CYS A 8 0.33 0.61 -5.39
C CYS A 8 1.30 0.24 -6.52
N THR A 9 2.61 0.26 -6.27
CA THR A 9 3.61 -0.18 -7.26
C THR A 9 4.88 -0.68 -6.59
N THR A 10 5.54 -1.67 -7.17
CA THR A 10 6.90 -2.08 -6.77
C THR A 10 7.99 -1.26 -7.47
N MET A 11 7.63 -0.42 -8.44
CA MET A 11 8.56 0.43 -9.19
C MET A 11 7.86 1.74 -9.58
N PRO A 12 8.04 2.81 -8.78
CA PRO A 12 7.57 4.14 -9.12
C PRO A 12 8.19 4.63 -10.42
N SER A 13 7.39 5.30 -11.25
CA SER A 13 7.79 5.85 -12.55
C SER A 13 7.29 7.27 -12.73
N SER A 14 7.86 8.02 -13.67
CA SER A 14 7.39 9.37 -14.01
C SER A 14 5.90 9.38 -14.42
N GLN A 15 5.44 8.36 -15.14
CA GLN A 15 4.04 8.22 -15.51
C GLN A 15 3.11 8.12 -14.29
N LEU A 16 3.55 7.49 -13.20
CA LEU A 16 2.78 7.46 -11.96
C LEU A 16 2.70 8.87 -11.34
N ILE A 17 3.78 9.64 -11.38
CA ILE A 17 3.81 11.02 -10.87
C ILE A 17 2.91 11.94 -11.70
N GLU A 18 2.86 11.79 -13.02
CA GLU A 18 1.91 12.50 -13.87
C GLU A 18 0.46 12.22 -13.45
N LYS A 19 0.12 10.95 -13.20
CA LYS A 19 -1.21 10.60 -12.66
C LYS A 19 -1.47 11.22 -11.28
N CYS A 20 -0.46 11.28 -10.41
CA CYS A 20 -0.58 11.94 -9.12
C CYS A 20 -0.86 13.44 -9.29
N ASN A 21 -0.20 14.11 -10.24
CA ASN A 21 -0.46 15.51 -10.56
C ASN A 21 -1.89 15.74 -11.09
N ASP A 22 -2.38 14.86 -11.96
CA ASP A 22 -3.77 14.94 -12.44
C ASP A 22 -4.78 14.73 -11.31
N ASN A 23 -4.50 13.80 -10.40
CA ASN A 23 -5.30 13.60 -9.18
C ASN A 23 -5.32 14.86 -8.32
N LEU A 24 -4.17 15.51 -8.09
CA LEU A 24 -4.08 16.77 -7.36
C LEU A 24 -4.90 17.88 -8.01
N ARG A 25 -4.91 17.96 -9.35
CA ARG A 25 -5.73 18.92 -10.11
C ARG A 25 -7.21 18.62 -10.00
N ALA A 26 -7.59 17.36 -9.92
CA ALA A 26 -8.96 16.92 -9.63
C ALA A 26 -9.35 17.11 -8.15
N GLY A 27 -8.46 17.63 -7.32
CA GLY A 27 -8.68 17.86 -5.90
C GLY A 27 -8.44 16.64 -5.02
N LEU A 28 -8.00 15.50 -5.57
CA LEU A 28 -7.69 14.28 -4.83
C LEU A 28 -6.34 14.37 -4.12
N HIS A 29 -6.16 13.57 -3.07
CA HIS A 29 -4.92 13.39 -2.33
C HIS A 29 -4.25 12.07 -2.73
N PRO A 30 -3.16 12.10 -3.52
CA PRO A 30 -2.49 10.89 -3.96
C PRO A 30 -1.63 10.29 -2.84
N VAL A 31 -1.74 8.98 -2.66
CA VAL A 31 -0.92 8.19 -1.76
C VAL A 31 -0.26 7.09 -2.58
N ILE A 32 1.07 7.09 -2.64
CA ILE A 32 1.87 6.06 -3.30
C ILE A 32 2.28 5.03 -2.25
N ILE A 33 1.88 3.79 -2.43
CA ILE A 33 2.34 2.66 -1.62
C ILE A 33 3.36 1.88 -2.46
N THR A 34 4.58 1.75 -1.94
CA THR A 34 5.66 1.05 -2.63
C THR A 34 6.52 0.23 -1.66
N ILE A 35 7.49 -0.49 -2.20
CA ILE A 35 8.45 -1.25 -1.40
C ILE A 35 9.55 -0.33 -0.86
N SER A 36 10.11 -0.66 0.30
CA SER A 36 11.08 0.17 1.04
C SER A 36 12.20 0.72 0.17
N GLU A 37 12.76 -0.13 -0.70
CA GLU A 37 13.88 0.18 -1.60
C GLU A 37 13.54 1.27 -2.63
N ARG A 38 12.25 1.55 -2.84
CA ARG A 38 11.73 2.47 -3.86
C ARG A 38 11.04 3.69 -3.29
N VAL A 39 10.90 3.81 -1.97
CA VAL A 39 10.32 5.00 -1.32
C VAL A 39 11.10 6.26 -1.71
N HIS A 40 12.43 6.22 -1.61
CA HIS A 40 13.26 7.37 -2.00
C HIS A 40 13.16 7.68 -3.51
N THR A 41 13.04 6.64 -4.36
CA THR A 41 12.81 6.84 -5.80
C THR A 41 11.49 7.57 -6.07
N ALA A 42 10.40 7.21 -5.38
CA ALA A 42 9.13 7.92 -5.53
C ALA A 42 9.22 9.39 -5.09
N PHE A 43 9.91 9.67 -3.98
CA PHE A 43 10.13 11.04 -3.53
C PHE A 43 10.93 11.86 -4.54
N ASN A 44 12.06 11.35 -5.04
CA ASN A 44 12.87 12.07 -6.03
C ASN A 44 12.06 12.40 -7.29
N LEU A 45 11.26 11.45 -7.78
CA LEU A 45 10.39 11.68 -8.94
C LEU A 45 9.30 12.73 -8.64
N ALA A 46 8.77 12.77 -7.41
CA ALA A 46 7.79 13.77 -7.00
C ALA A 46 8.42 15.16 -6.77
N GLU A 47 9.67 15.23 -6.32
CA GLU A 47 10.46 16.45 -6.20
C GLU A 47 10.76 17.05 -7.58
N ASP A 48 11.20 16.21 -8.53
CA ASP A 48 11.44 16.61 -9.92
C ASP A 48 10.18 17.19 -10.59
N ALA A 49 9.00 16.76 -10.13
CA ALA A 49 7.69 17.23 -10.61
C ALA A 49 7.07 18.35 -9.75
N ASP A 50 7.77 18.83 -8.72
CA ASP A 50 7.32 19.89 -7.79
C ASP A 50 5.99 19.54 -7.07
N ILE A 51 5.78 18.26 -6.73
CA ILE A 51 4.59 17.78 -6.01
C ILE A 51 4.90 16.98 -4.74
N ALA A 52 6.18 16.86 -4.34
CA ALA A 52 6.59 16.04 -3.21
C ALA A 52 5.86 16.36 -1.89
N GLU A 53 5.61 17.64 -1.59
CA GLU A 53 4.89 18.05 -0.38
C GLU A 53 3.39 17.76 -0.40
N ARG A 54 2.86 17.35 -1.56
CA ARG A 54 1.43 17.17 -1.81
C ARG A 54 1.05 15.71 -2.05
N VAL A 55 2.04 14.83 -2.14
CA VAL A 55 1.87 13.39 -2.35
C VAL A 55 2.45 12.66 -1.14
N GLU A 56 1.71 11.70 -0.61
CA GLU A 56 2.20 10.82 0.45
C GLU A 56 2.88 9.60 -0.19
N VAL A 57 4.02 9.17 0.35
CA VAL A 57 4.71 7.94 -0.07
C VAL A 57 4.90 7.04 1.14
N LEU A 58 4.34 5.84 1.08
CA LEU A 58 4.34 4.86 2.16
C LEU A 58 5.08 3.59 1.76
N ASP A 59 5.88 3.08 2.68
CA ASP A 59 6.43 1.73 2.63
C ASP A 59 5.34 0.72 3.03
N ILE A 60 5.01 -0.20 2.11
CA ILE A 60 4.02 -1.26 2.37
C ILE A 60 4.34 -2.10 3.62
N ARG A 61 5.61 -2.41 3.89
CA ARG A 61 6.00 -3.21 5.06
C ARG A 61 5.74 -2.45 6.35
N GLN A 62 6.09 -1.16 6.40
CA GLN A 62 5.84 -0.33 7.57
C GLN A 62 4.35 -0.09 7.78
N LEU A 63 3.61 0.16 6.69
CA LEU A 63 2.16 0.33 6.73
C LEU A 63 1.46 -0.91 7.29
N LEU A 64 1.78 -2.10 6.76
CA LEU A 64 1.20 -3.35 7.24
C LEU A 64 1.60 -3.63 8.69
N SER A 65 2.87 -3.38 9.06
CA SER A 65 3.33 -3.57 10.44
C SER A 65 2.55 -2.67 11.40
N ALA A 66 2.43 -1.38 11.09
CA ALA A 66 1.69 -0.42 11.90
C ALA A 66 0.22 -0.83 12.06
N ASN A 67 -0.44 -1.24 10.98
CA ASN A 67 -1.83 -1.69 11.01
C ASN A 67 -2.00 -2.95 11.87
N ILE A 68 -1.12 -3.94 11.74
CA ILE A 68 -1.18 -5.16 12.56
C ILE A 68 -0.95 -4.85 14.03
N TYR A 69 0.03 -3.99 14.36
CA TYR A 69 0.26 -3.57 15.74
C TYR A 69 -0.93 -2.84 16.33
N GLU A 70 -1.52 -1.91 15.59
CA GLU A 70 -2.68 -1.13 16.03
C GLU A 70 -3.91 -2.03 16.24
N GLN A 71 -4.25 -2.87 15.26
CA GLN A 71 -5.39 -3.79 15.34
C GLN A 71 -5.21 -4.89 16.40
N SER A 72 -3.97 -5.29 16.69
CA SER A 72 -3.68 -6.21 17.80
C SER A 72 -3.71 -5.52 19.17
N LEU A 73 -3.95 -4.20 19.24
CA LEU A 73 -3.80 -3.39 20.46
C LEU A 73 -2.42 -3.57 21.09
N PHE A 74 -1.40 -3.75 20.25
CA PHE A 74 -0.01 -4.04 20.62
C PHE A 74 0.18 -5.34 21.43
N ASP A 75 -0.81 -6.23 21.43
CA ASP A 75 -0.76 -7.54 22.10
C ASP A 75 -0.15 -8.60 21.16
N ASP A 76 1.04 -9.08 21.52
CA ASP A 76 1.77 -10.13 20.80
C ASP A 76 0.91 -11.39 20.55
N GLY A 77 0.04 -11.77 21.51
CA GLY A 77 -0.81 -12.94 21.39
C GLY A 77 -1.92 -12.80 20.35
N LYS A 78 -2.22 -11.58 19.91
CA LYS A 78 -3.27 -11.27 18.91
C LYS A 78 -2.73 -11.02 17.52
N ARG A 79 -1.41 -10.85 17.35
CA ARG A 79 -0.81 -10.54 16.03
C ARG A 79 -1.05 -11.64 14.99
N ASN A 80 -0.86 -12.91 15.38
CA ASN A 80 -1.06 -14.03 14.46
C ASN A 80 -2.53 -14.17 14.03
N LEU A 81 -3.47 -13.80 14.91
CA LEU A 81 -4.89 -13.75 14.57
C LEU A 81 -5.16 -12.69 13.50
N ILE A 82 -4.73 -11.44 13.74
CA ILE A 82 -4.92 -10.34 12.78
C ILE A 82 -4.25 -10.63 11.43
N LEU A 83 -3.04 -11.21 11.46
CA LEU A 83 -2.33 -11.59 10.24
C LEU A 83 -3.07 -12.72 9.47
N SER A 84 -3.62 -13.69 10.18
CA SER A 84 -4.44 -14.76 9.58
C SER A 84 -5.70 -14.18 8.93
N GLU A 85 -6.38 -13.24 9.58
CA GLU A 85 -7.54 -12.54 9.03
C GLU A 85 -7.18 -11.74 7.77
N LEU A 86 -6.05 -11.02 7.80
CA LEU A 86 -5.55 -10.28 6.63
C LEU A 86 -5.26 -11.20 5.44
N VAL A 87 -4.57 -12.33 5.68
CA VAL A 87 -4.27 -13.31 4.63
C VAL A 87 -5.55 -13.95 4.10
N SER A 88 -6.52 -14.25 4.97
CA SER A 88 -7.84 -14.76 4.53
C SER A 88 -8.53 -13.76 3.61
N CYS A 89 -8.59 -12.49 4.02
CA CYS A 89 -9.20 -11.43 3.22
C CYS A 89 -8.52 -11.28 1.84
N TYR A 90 -7.19 -11.31 1.80
CA TYR A 90 -6.43 -11.30 0.55
C TYR A 90 -6.77 -12.51 -0.34
N ASN A 91 -6.78 -13.71 0.23
CA ASN A 91 -7.08 -14.93 -0.51
C ASN A 91 -8.52 -14.94 -1.04
N ASP A 92 -9.47 -14.37 -0.30
CA ASP A 92 -10.86 -14.20 -0.73
C ASP A 92 -10.96 -13.26 -1.95
N ILE A 93 -10.19 -12.16 -1.96
CA ILE A 93 -10.12 -11.25 -3.12
C ILE A 93 -9.54 -11.98 -4.34
N VAL A 94 -8.46 -12.74 -4.17
CA VAL A 94 -7.85 -13.54 -5.24
C VAL A 94 -8.87 -14.52 -5.82
N LEU A 95 -9.61 -15.25 -4.97
CA LEU A 95 -10.62 -16.19 -5.43
C LEU A 95 -11.77 -15.53 -6.20
N GLN A 96 -12.12 -14.28 -5.85
CA GLN A 96 -13.21 -13.55 -6.48
C GLN A 96 -12.80 -12.85 -7.78
N THR A 97 -11.54 -12.41 -7.88
CA THR A 97 -11.09 -11.46 -8.91
C THR A 97 -10.08 -12.06 -9.88
N GLU A 98 -9.27 -13.02 -9.44
CA GLU A 98 -8.16 -13.58 -10.21
C GLU A 98 -8.48 -15.00 -10.68
N MET A 99 -7.99 -15.33 -11.88
CA MET A 99 -8.15 -16.67 -12.45
C MET A 99 -7.05 -17.65 -11.99
N ASP A 100 -5.91 -17.13 -11.52
CA ASP A 100 -4.74 -17.91 -11.11
C ASP A 100 -4.74 -18.17 -9.59
N PRO A 101 -5.02 -19.41 -9.14
CA PRO A 101 -5.08 -19.73 -7.71
C PRO A 101 -3.72 -19.74 -7.00
N SER A 102 -2.61 -19.69 -7.75
CA SER A 102 -1.24 -19.71 -7.21
C SER A 102 -0.85 -18.39 -6.52
N LEU A 103 -1.61 -17.31 -6.77
CA LEU A 103 -1.43 -16.01 -6.12
C LEU A 103 -1.82 -16.00 -4.64
N ARG A 104 -2.50 -17.05 -4.15
CA ARG A 104 -2.91 -17.18 -2.76
C ARG A 104 -1.70 -17.38 -1.84
N ILE A 105 -1.81 -16.86 -0.63
CA ILE A 105 -0.79 -16.97 0.40
C ILE A 105 -1.18 -18.12 1.34
N GLU A 106 -0.29 -19.10 1.49
CA GLU A 106 -0.39 -20.10 2.55
C GLU A 106 0.20 -19.52 3.84
N PHE A 107 -0.58 -19.51 4.91
CA PHE A 107 -0.16 -18.97 6.20
C PHE A 107 -0.65 -19.87 7.34
N ASP A 108 0.31 -20.49 8.03
CA ASP A 108 0.06 -21.24 9.26
C ASP A 108 0.39 -20.36 10.47
N ALA A 109 -0.64 -19.93 11.20
CA ALA A 109 -0.48 -19.28 12.49
C ALA A 109 0.07 -20.32 13.49
N LYS A 110 1.34 -20.20 13.87
CA LYS A 110 1.93 -20.95 14.98
C LYS A 110 1.60 -20.33 16.34
#